data_AF-A0A7X9L8C7-F1
#
_entry.id   AF-A0A7X9L8C7-F1
#
_cell.length_a   1.000
_cell.length_b   1.000
_cell.length_c   1.000
_cell.angle_alpha   90.00
_cell.angle_beta   90.00
_cell.angle_gamma   90.00
#
_symmetry.space_group_name_H-M   'P 1'
#
loop_
_entity.id
_entity.type
_entity.pdbx_description
1 polymer ?
#
loop_
_entity_poly.entity_id
_entity_poly.type
_entity_poly.pdbx_seq_one_letter_code
_entity_poly.pdbx_strand_id
1 'polypeptide(L)'
;MTRTIRFMFEYGHPWPLWETGREDGPTMEPADYGLSSELIERLRAANRFWQEHFQHERGWDSAENLAAWTADTRQVLAVLRREVAGIADVLDERGV
;
A
#
# COMPACT_ATOMS: atom_id res chain seq x y z
N MET A 1 -11.27 3.41 19.73
CA MET A 1 -11.20 2.49 18.58
C MET A 1 -9.91 2.81 17.84
N THR A 2 -9.04 1.82 17.65
CA THR A 2 -7.78 2.00 16.92
C THR A 2 -8.07 1.91 15.42
N ARG A 3 -7.57 2.87 14.64
CA ARG A 3 -7.69 2.88 13.17
C ARG A 3 -6.88 1.71 12.60
N THR A 4 -7.35 1.08 11.53
CA THR A 4 -6.59 0.02 10.84
C THR A 4 -6.41 0.39 9.38
N ILE A 5 -5.16 0.42 8.95
CA ILE A 5 -4.74 0.61 7.56
C ILE A 5 -4.49 -0.76 6.95
N ARG A 6 -5.28 -1.15 5.96
CA ARG A 6 -5.05 -2.33 5.12
C ARG A 6 -4.14 -1.91 3.97
N PHE A 7 -2.96 -2.53 3.90
CA PHE A 7 -1.98 -2.32 2.86
C PHE A 7 -2.27 -3.28 1.70
N MET A 8 -3.01 -2.80 0.70
CA MET A 8 -3.61 -3.62 -0.36
C MET A 8 -3.58 -2.84 -1.68
N PHE A 9 -3.25 -3.53 -2.77
CA PHE A 9 -3.18 -2.95 -4.11
C PHE A 9 -4.46 -3.27 -4.88
N GLU A 10 -5.03 -2.27 -5.54
CA GLU A 10 -6.27 -2.41 -6.30
C GLU A 10 -6.22 -1.53 -7.55
N TYR A 11 -6.78 -2.02 -8.65
CA TYR A 11 -6.88 -1.24 -9.88
C TYR A 11 -7.81 -0.05 -9.70
N GLY A 12 -7.48 1.06 -10.37
CA GLY A 12 -8.28 2.28 -10.30
C GLY A 12 -8.05 3.11 -9.04
N HIS A 13 -7.17 2.67 -8.12
CA HIS A 13 -6.79 3.45 -6.95
C HIS A 13 -5.30 3.86 -6.97
N PRO A 14 -4.96 5.14 -6.74
CA PRO A 14 -3.57 5.61 -6.79
C PRO A 14 -2.72 5.19 -5.59
N TRP A 15 -3.35 4.74 -4.49
CA TRP A 15 -2.67 4.43 -3.24
C TRP A 15 -2.98 3.00 -2.76
N PRO A 16 -1.98 2.25 -2.28
CA PRO A 16 -2.22 0.93 -1.71
C PRO A 16 -2.65 0.98 -0.24
N LEU A 17 -3.44 2.00 0.16
CA LEU A 17 -3.83 2.28 1.55
C LEU A 17 -5.35 2.34 1.67
N TRP A 18 -5.91 1.55 2.58
CA TRP A 18 -7.36 1.45 2.82
C TRP A 18 -7.66 1.49 4.33
N GLU A 19 -8.64 2.28 4.78
CA GLU A 19 -9.04 2.29 6.20
C GLU A 19 -10.33 1.49 6.43
N THR A 20 -10.38 0.67 7.48
CA THR A 20 -11.64 0.09 7.97
C THR A 20 -12.23 0.95 9.09
N GLY A 21 -13.52 1.30 8.99
CA GLY A 21 -14.29 1.84 10.12
C GLY A 21 -14.73 3.31 10.03
N ARG A 22 -14.80 3.93 8.84
CA ARG A 22 -15.48 5.22 8.64
C ARG A 22 -16.68 5.11 7.71
N GLU A 23 -17.73 5.87 8.04
CA GLU A 23 -18.95 6.05 7.22
C GLU A 23 -18.69 6.91 5.96
N ASP A 24 -17.55 7.61 5.91
CA ASP A 24 -17.29 8.71 4.95
C ASP A 24 -16.56 8.26 3.67
N GLY A 25 -16.28 6.96 3.51
CA GLY A 25 -15.65 6.39 2.31
C GLY A 25 -14.22 5.88 2.52
N PRO A 26 -13.75 4.95 1.67
CA PRO A 26 -12.68 4.01 2.03
C PRO A 26 -11.23 4.49 1.79
N THR A 27 -11.04 5.69 1.24
CA THR A 27 -9.77 6.09 0.63
C THR A 27 -9.21 7.35 1.27
N MET A 28 -8.19 7.15 2.11
CA MET A 28 -7.40 8.25 2.68
C MET A 28 -6.21 8.55 1.79
N GLU A 29 -5.96 9.84 1.59
CA GLU A 29 -4.72 10.30 0.99
C GLU A 29 -3.57 10.08 1.97
N PRO A 30 -2.34 9.84 1.50
CA PRO A 30 -1.17 9.74 2.39
C PRO A 30 -0.98 10.95 3.31
N ALA A 31 -1.48 12.12 2.90
CA ALA A 31 -1.49 13.34 3.71
C ALA A 31 -2.35 13.22 4.98
N ASP A 32 -3.41 12.41 4.97
CA ASP A 32 -4.32 12.23 6.11
C ASP A 32 -3.65 11.52 7.30
N TYR A 33 -2.55 10.81 7.05
CA TYR A 33 -1.76 10.11 8.05
C TYR A 33 -0.49 10.86 8.46
N GLY A 34 -0.20 12.00 7.83
CA GLY A 34 1.05 12.72 8.04
C GLY A 34 2.29 11.95 7.59
N LEU A 35 2.17 11.12 6.54
CA LEU A 35 3.31 10.34 6.03
C LEU A 35 4.42 11.24 5.48
N SER A 36 5.65 10.77 5.58
CA SER A 36 6.80 11.45 4.99
C SER A 36 6.68 11.49 3.47
N SER A 37 7.12 12.59 2.83
CA SER A 37 7.09 12.71 1.37
C SER A 37 7.86 11.59 0.66
N GLU A 38 8.92 11.07 1.30
CA GLU A 38 9.66 9.91 0.79
C GLU A 38 8.78 8.66 0.75
N LEU A 39 8.04 8.36 1.83
CA LEU A 39 7.13 7.22 1.86
C LEU A 39 6.00 7.37 0.84
N ILE A 40 5.47 8.58 0.68
CA ILE A 40 4.43 8.89 -0.31
C ILE A 40 4.90 8.56 -1.73
N GLU A 41 6.10 9.01 -2.12
CA GLU A 41 6.63 8.73 -3.46
C GLU A 41 6.92 7.25 -3.66
N ARG A 42 7.42 6.53 -2.64
CA ARG A 42 7.61 5.09 -2.72
C ARG A 42 6.29 4.32 -2.85
N LEU A 43 5.24 4.71 -2.11
CA LEU A 43 3.90 4.11 -2.24
C LEU A 43 3.35 4.29 -3.66
N ARG A 44 3.50 5.49 -4.23
CA ARG A 44 3.08 5.79 -5.60
C ARG A 44 3.89 4.98 -6.63
N ALA A 45 5.19 4.88 -6.45
CA ALA A 45 6.07 4.10 -7.33
C ALA A 45 5.71 2.61 -7.29
N ALA A 46 5.54 2.04 -6.10
CA ALA A 46 5.15 0.65 -5.91
C ALA A 46 3.77 0.35 -6.54
N ASN A 47 2.80 1.26 -6.40
CA ASN A 47 1.48 1.09 -7.00
C ASN A 47 1.53 1.12 -8.53
N ARG A 48 2.29 2.05 -9.11
CA ARG A 48 2.50 2.11 -10.56
C ARG A 48 3.14 0.83 -11.08
N PHE A 49 4.19 0.36 -10.40
CA PHE A 49 4.88 -0.88 -10.76
C PHE A 49 3.93 -2.08 -10.72
N TRP A 50 3.10 -2.18 -9.68
CA TRP A 50 2.07 -3.21 -9.60
C TRP A 50 1.06 -3.11 -10.75
N GLN A 51 0.54 -1.91 -11.05
CA GLN A 51 -0.41 -1.73 -12.16
C GLN A 51 0.17 -2.07 -13.54
N GLU A 52 1.48 -1.88 -13.71
CA GLU A 52 2.18 -2.17 -14.97
C GLU A 52 2.45 -3.67 -15.15
N HIS A 53 2.81 -4.38 -14.09
CA HIS A 53 3.34 -5.76 -14.18
C HIS A 53 2.41 -6.84 -13.65
N PHE A 54 1.44 -6.51 -12.80
CA PHE A 54 0.43 -7.43 -12.33
C PHE A 54 -0.81 -7.35 -13.22
N GLN A 55 -1.40 -8.50 -13.54
CA GLN A 55 -2.68 -8.65 -14.24
C GLN A 55 -3.58 -9.57 -13.43
N HIS A 56 -4.82 -9.16 -13.11
CA HIS A 56 -5.72 -9.96 -12.27
C HIS A 56 -5.92 -11.40 -12.79
N GLU A 57 -6.03 -11.58 -14.10
CA GLU A 57 -6.26 -12.90 -14.71
C GLU A 57 -5.00 -13.76 -14.84
N ARG A 58 -3.82 -13.14 -14.89
CA ARG A 58 -2.55 -13.82 -15.25
C ARG A 58 -1.49 -13.78 -14.15
N GLY A 59 -1.70 -12.98 -13.12
CA GLY A 59 -0.71 -12.68 -12.09
C GLY A 59 0.40 -11.77 -12.61
N TRP A 60 1.60 -11.97 -12.08
CA TRP A 60 2.81 -11.24 -12.47
C TRP A 60 3.31 -11.67 -13.84
N ASP A 61 3.70 -10.69 -14.66
CA ASP A 61 4.29 -10.92 -15.98
C ASP A 61 5.66 -11.63 -15.94
N SER A 62 6.39 -11.51 -14.83
CA SER A 62 7.62 -12.24 -14.56
C SER A 62 7.85 -12.50 -13.07
N ALA A 63 8.58 -13.57 -12.76
CA ALA A 63 9.01 -13.87 -11.39
C ALA A 63 9.99 -12.81 -10.84
N GLU A 64 10.77 -12.17 -11.71
CA GLU A 64 11.67 -11.09 -11.34
C GLU A 64 10.90 -9.85 -10.87
N ASN A 65 9.82 -9.47 -11.57
CA ASN A 65 8.97 -8.35 -11.19
C ASN A 65 8.24 -8.62 -9.87
N LEU A 66 7.72 -9.83 -9.66
CA LEU A 66 7.17 -10.23 -8.36
C LEU A 66 8.21 -10.08 -7.23
N ALA A 67 9.43 -10.57 -7.45
CA ALA A 67 10.50 -10.50 -6.45
C ALA A 67 10.92 -9.05 -6.15
N ALA A 68 11.07 -8.22 -7.19
CA ALA A 68 11.40 -6.81 -7.08
C ALA A 68 10.33 -6.05 -6.29
N TRP A 69 9.06 -6.22 -6.68
CA TRP A 69 7.94 -5.58 -5.99
C TRP A 69 7.80 -6.05 -4.54
N THR A 70 7.96 -7.35 -4.28
CA THR A 70 7.88 -7.91 -2.92
C THR A 70 8.99 -7.34 -2.02
N ALA A 71 10.21 -7.21 -2.56
CA ALA A 71 11.34 -6.67 -1.84
C ALA A 71 11.14 -5.19 -1.49
N ASP A 72 10.71 -4.37 -2.45
CA ASP A 72 10.45 -2.95 -2.26
C ASP A 72 9.28 -2.71 -1.29
N THR A 73 8.13 -3.34 -1.55
CA THR A 73 6.93 -3.14 -0.73
C THR A 73 7.09 -3.63 0.71
N ARG A 74 7.98 -4.59 0.98
CA ARG A 74 8.34 -4.98 2.35
C ARG A 74 9.06 -3.86 3.09
N GLN A 75 9.92 -3.09 2.43
CA GLN A 75 10.57 -1.93 3.02
C GLN A 75 9.54 -0.81 3.25
N VAL A 76 8.69 -0.54 2.26
CA VAL A 76 7.59 0.43 2.36
C VAL A 76 6.68 0.11 3.54
N LEU A 77 6.27 -1.15 3.71
CA LEU A 77 5.42 -1.59 4.81
C LEU A 77 6.08 -1.40 6.18
N ALA A 78 7.38 -1.67 6.30
CA ALA A 78 8.12 -1.46 7.54
C ALA A 78 8.20 0.03 7.92
N VAL A 79 8.41 0.90 6.93
CA VAL A 79 8.43 2.36 7.13
C VAL A 79 7.03 2.87 7.49
N LEU A 80 5.99 2.43 6.77
CA LEU A 80 4.59 2.78 7.04
C LEU A 80 4.21 2.44 8.48
N ARG A 81 4.48 1.21 8.93
CA ARG A 81 4.23 0.78 10.32
C ARG A 81 4.90 1.68 11.36
N ARG A 82 6.13 2.13 11.09
CA ARG A 82 6.85 3.02 12.00
C ARG A 82 6.22 4.41 12.05
N GLU A 83 5.87 4.97 10.89
CA GLU A 83 5.31 6.32 10.80
C GLU A 83 3.91 6.41 11.42
N VAL A 84 3.12 5.33 11.37
CA VAL A 84 1.74 5.32 11.87
C VAL A 84 1.54 4.62 13.22
N ALA A 85 2.61 4.13 13.87
CA ALA A 85 2.54 3.31 15.10
C ALA A 85 1.73 3.95 16.26
N GLY A 86 1.64 5.28 16.30
CA GLY A 86 0.88 6.01 17.32
C GLY A 86 -0.57 6.32 16.93
N ILE A 87 -0.98 6.05 15.69
CA ILE A 87 -2.28 6.48 15.13
C ILE A 87 -3.11 5.33 14.56
N ALA A 88 -2.48 4.29 14.02
CA ALA A 88 -3.16 3.18 13.37
C ALA A 88 -2.33 1.90 13.38
N ASP A 89 -3.02 0.76 13.36
CA ASP A 89 -2.43 -0.54 13.06
C ASP A 89 -2.33 -0.75 11.55
N VAL A 90 -1.34 -1.52 11.08
CA VAL A 90 -1.14 -1.80 9.64
C VAL A 90 -1.22 -3.29 9.35
N LEU A 91 -2.26 -3.66 8.61
CA LEU A 91 -2.49 -5.02 8.12
C LEU A 91 -1.88 -5.19 6.73
N ASP A 92 -1.10 -6.25 6.55
CA ASP A 92 -0.49 -6.58 5.26
C ASP A 92 -1.46 -7.46 4.47
N GLU A 93 -2.07 -6.90 3.43
CA GLU A 93 -3.04 -7.59 2.56
C GLU A 93 -2.66 -7.46 1.09
N ARG A 94 -1.36 -7.45 0.82
CA ARG A 94 -0.82 -7.29 -0.52
C ARG A 94 -1.29 -8.34 -1.52
N GLY A 95 -1.85 -9.47 -1.07
CA GLY A 95 -2.31 -10.58 -1.89
C GLY A 95 -1.15 -11.18 -2.70
N VAL A 96 -0.57 -12.28 -2.23
CA VAL A 96 0.44 -13.04 -2.98
C VAL A 96 -0.19 -14.09 -3.87
#